data_AF-A0A950W2P5-F1
#
_entry.id   AF-A0A950W2P5-F1
#
_cell.length_a   1.000
_cell.length_b   1.000
_cell.length_c   1.000
_cell.angle_alpha   90.00
_cell.angle_beta   90.00
_cell.angle_gamma   90.00
#
_symmetry.space_group_name_H-M   'P 1'
#
loop_
_entity.id
_entity.type
_entity.pdbx_description
1 polymer ?
#
loop_
_entity_poly.entity_id
_entity_poly.type
_entity_poly.pdbx_seq_one_letter_code
_entity_poly.pdbx_strand_id
1 'polypeptide(L)'
;MQSFDQLSAAASATQRTVTEEEDIQTSWSRVVRRRSFLKGMSIAGVAAGTGSAVLASGAAASYMGGLTDGDAAILRFLAAAELIESDLWAQYTELGGVSVNGASDGESPGVPAGGGNAPYVKALQSIDGDMPQYITDNTDDEFSHAAFLNAYLAAHGRAKVNLDQFRRLPSSTADGARKIGRLTNLMKLNVDTSWYTRYRLTSNVDFGGAAPAQLLTIRNQPAIPRDNDDTQDPNRIQAIANTAAFHFAFIEQGGSSLYTTLLQQVSSAEVLRIVASIGGTEIDHFSLWHDKVSTAVAPPNNVTDPETKLSFPDLSSNTDELMQTNLILPEPCTFISKSLPLVSVIRPSSTKNSGAVAAVNAFTDDNLFDGQPPAFFRQLMGLAVAADAARRQVV
;
A
#
# COMPACT_ATOMS: atom_id res chain seq x y z
N MET A 1 17.75 -20.79 49.78
CA MET A 1 16.55 -21.48 49.26
C MET A 1 15.74 -20.45 48.48
N GLN A 2 16.11 -20.23 47.21
CA GLN A 2 15.38 -19.46 46.19
C GLN A 2 16.25 -19.47 44.93
N SER A 3 15.75 -20.06 43.85
CA SER A 3 16.13 -19.86 42.43
C SER A 3 15.92 -21.18 41.67
N PHE A 4 14.70 -21.40 41.17
CA PHE A 4 14.42 -22.34 40.07
C PHE A 4 13.18 -21.95 39.21
N ASP A 5 12.51 -20.83 39.46
CA ASP A 5 11.23 -20.50 38.77
C ASP A 5 11.33 -19.61 37.52
N GLN A 6 12.52 -19.11 37.12
CA GLN A 6 12.63 -18.21 35.95
C GLN A 6 12.87 -18.90 34.60
N LEU A 7 13.14 -20.21 34.56
CA LEU A 7 13.42 -20.92 33.30
C LEU A 7 12.16 -21.52 32.62
N SER A 8 11.03 -21.62 33.32
CA SER A 8 9.79 -22.18 32.75
C SER A 8 8.98 -21.18 31.91
N ALA A 9 9.11 -19.87 32.17
CA ALA A 9 8.31 -18.84 31.51
C ALA A 9 8.81 -18.53 30.08
N ALA A 10 10.13 -18.58 29.86
CA ALA A 10 10.72 -18.33 28.54
C ALA A 10 10.39 -19.45 27.53
N ALA A 11 10.39 -20.71 27.97
CA ALA A 11 10.03 -21.85 27.11
C ALA A 11 8.56 -21.80 26.66
N SER A 12 7.64 -21.35 27.52
CA SER A 12 6.22 -21.25 27.16
C SER A 12 5.92 -20.11 26.20
N ALA A 13 6.71 -19.02 26.19
CA ALA A 13 6.53 -17.91 25.26
C ALA A 13 7.06 -18.29 23.85
N THR A 14 8.25 -18.90 23.77
CA THR A 14 8.83 -19.35 22.50
C THR A 14 8.02 -20.48 21.86
N GLN A 15 7.41 -21.36 22.67
CA GLN A 15 6.59 -22.45 22.13
C GLN A 15 5.24 -21.95 21.60
N ARG A 16 4.70 -20.84 22.12
CA ARG A 16 3.44 -20.24 21.67
C ARG A 16 3.59 -19.48 20.33
N THR A 17 4.71 -18.78 20.15
CA THR A 17 5.01 -18.05 18.90
C THR A 17 5.29 -18.99 17.73
N VAL A 18 6.01 -20.09 17.98
CA VAL A 18 6.28 -21.11 16.95
C VAL A 18 4.99 -21.83 16.52
N THR A 19 4.06 -22.09 17.44
CA THR A 19 2.77 -22.71 17.09
C THR A 19 1.84 -21.79 16.30
N GLU A 20 1.88 -20.47 16.53
CA GLU A 20 1.05 -19.51 15.78
C GLU A 20 1.56 -19.27 14.35
N GLU A 21 2.88 -19.16 14.15
CA GLU A 21 3.48 -19.07 12.81
C GLU A 21 3.26 -20.37 12.00
N GLU A 22 3.43 -21.54 12.63
CA GLU A 22 3.12 -22.83 11.99
C GLU A 22 1.62 -22.97 11.70
N ASP A 23 0.70 -22.57 12.59
CA ASP A 23 -0.74 -22.67 12.33
C ASP A 23 -1.20 -21.74 11.19
N ILE A 24 -0.62 -20.54 11.11
CA ILE A 24 -0.82 -19.62 10.00
C ILE A 24 -0.33 -20.29 8.70
N GLN A 25 0.92 -20.78 8.65
CA GLN A 25 1.52 -21.45 7.48
C GLN A 25 0.81 -22.76 7.07
N THR A 26 0.27 -23.50 8.04
CA THR A 26 -0.50 -24.72 7.83
C THR A 26 -1.93 -24.41 7.36
N SER A 27 -2.48 -23.25 7.73
CA SER A 27 -3.73 -22.73 7.15
C SER A 27 -3.53 -22.28 5.70
N TRP A 28 -2.40 -21.62 5.40
CA TRP A 28 -2.01 -21.19 4.06
C TRP A 28 -1.85 -22.37 3.09
N SER A 29 -1.15 -23.44 3.50
CA SER A 29 -0.96 -24.64 2.65
C SER A 29 -2.23 -25.48 2.44
N ARG A 30 -3.19 -25.43 3.38
CA ARG A 30 -4.52 -26.08 3.25
C ARG A 30 -5.43 -25.36 2.26
N VAL A 31 -5.37 -24.03 2.20
CA VAL A 31 -6.17 -23.21 1.26
C VAL A 31 -5.70 -23.38 -0.19
N VAL A 32 -4.40 -23.60 -0.40
CA VAL A 32 -3.80 -23.81 -1.73
C VAL A 32 -4.15 -25.17 -2.35
N ARG A 33 -4.65 -26.15 -1.58
CA ARG A 33 -4.82 -27.54 -2.04
C ARG A 33 -6.26 -27.98 -2.36
N ARG A 34 -7.24 -27.08 -2.41
CA ARG A 34 -8.63 -27.42 -2.79
C ARG A 34 -9.22 -26.49 -3.84
N ARG A 35 -9.08 -26.85 -5.12
CA ARG A 35 -9.98 -26.41 -6.19
C ARG A 35 -10.29 -27.58 -7.13
N SER A 36 -11.35 -28.33 -6.81
CA SER A 36 -12.13 -29.07 -7.80
C SER A 36 -13.53 -28.45 -7.88
N PHE A 37 -13.83 -27.91 -9.05
CA PHE A 37 -15.12 -27.88 -9.74
C PHE A 37 -16.41 -27.87 -8.89
N LEU A 38 -17.20 -26.80 -9.01
CA LEU A 38 -18.66 -26.92 -9.11
C LEU A 38 -19.29 -25.68 -9.78
N LYS A 39 -20.10 -26.00 -10.79
CA LYS A 39 -20.97 -25.13 -11.59
C LYS A 39 -22.25 -24.80 -10.82
N GLY A 40 -22.78 -23.61 -11.10
CA GLY A 40 -24.22 -23.33 -11.18
C GLY A 40 -24.88 -22.81 -9.91
N MET A 41 -25.46 -21.61 -10.00
CA MET A 41 -26.91 -21.37 -9.95
C MET A 41 -27.21 -19.87 -10.09
N SER A 42 -27.95 -19.55 -11.14
CA SER A 42 -28.72 -18.34 -11.37
C SER A 42 -29.96 -18.30 -10.47
N ILE A 43 -30.43 -17.11 -10.08
CA ILE A 43 -31.86 -16.74 -9.94
C ILE A 43 -31.96 -15.20 -9.99
N ALA A 44 -32.97 -14.75 -10.73
CA ALA A 44 -33.29 -13.38 -11.10
C ALA A 44 -34.15 -12.64 -10.05
N GLY A 45 -34.22 -11.31 -10.16
CA GLY A 45 -35.22 -10.48 -9.48
C GLY A 45 -35.30 -9.08 -10.10
N VAL A 46 -36.28 -8.87 -10.99
CA VAL A 46 -36.63 -7.58 -11.61
C VAL A 46 -37.76 -6.93 -10.80
N ALA A 47 -37.65 -5.63 -10.53
CA ALA A 47 -38.79 -4.77 -10.20
C ALA A 47 -38.70 -3.49 -11.03
N ALA A 48 -39.69 -3.27 -11.90
CA ALA A 48 -39.81 -2.15 -12.80
C ALA A 48 -40.57 -0.98 -12.13
N GLY A 49 -40.14 0.25 -12.43
CA GLY A 49 -40.85 1.49 -12.12
C GLY A 49 -40.48 2.59 -13.13
N THR A 50 -41.49 3.04 -13.87
CA THR A 50 -41.55 4.16 -14.85
C THR A 50 -41.06 5.49 -14.27
N GLY A 51 -40.44 6.47 -14.94
CA GLY A 51 -40.07 6.71 -16.33
C GLY A 51 -39.79 8.22 -16.46
N SER A 52 -38.57 8.61 -16.88
CA SER A 52 -38.23 9.94 -17.37
C SER A 52 -37.20 9.77 -18.49
N ALA A 53 -37.53 10.33 -19.65
CA ALA A 53 -36.74 10.22 -20.87
C ALA A 53 -35.39 10.95 -20.72
N VAL A 54 -34.29 10.21 -20.83
CA VAL A 54 -33.02 10.73 -21.32
C VAL A 54 -32.67 9.93 -22.57
N LEU A 55 -33.10 10.45 -23.72
CA LEU A 55 -32.51 10.12 -25.01
C LEU A 55 -31.16 10.84 -25.08
N ALA A 56 -30.10 10.17 -24.65
CA ALA A 56 -28.73 10.51 -24.99
C ALA A 56 -27.92 9.21 -25.12
N SER A 57 -27.24 9.09 -26.26
CA SER A 57 -26.21 8.10 -26.60
C SER A 57 -26.61 6.62 -26.73
N GLY A 58 -27.49 6.34 -27.68
CA GLY A 58 -27.52 5.05 -28.42
C GLY A 58 -26.31 4.83 -29.35
N ALA A 59 -25.13 5.37 -28.99
CA ALA A 59 -23.89 5.29 -29.78
C ALA A 59 -22.66 4.92 -28.94
N ALA A 60 -22.85 4.32 -27.76
CA ALA A 60 -21.76 3.79 -26.92
C ALA A 60 -21.92 2.30 -26.55
N ALA A 61 -22.89 1.59 -27.15
CA ALA A 61 -23.17 0.18 -26.83
C ALA A 61 -22.62 -0.82 -27.87
N SER A 62 -21.69 -0.38 -28.75
CA SER A 62 -21.24 -1.17 -29.90
C SER A 62 -19.72 -1.24 -30.09
N TYR A 63 -18.93 -0.99 -29.02
CA TYR A 63 -17.47 -1.28 -29.01
C TYR A 63 -17.01 -2.14 -27.81
N MET A 64 -17.89 -2.51 -26.88
CA MET A 64 -17.48 -3.34 -25.75
C MET A 64 -17.44 -4.82 -26.14
N GLY A 65 -16.27 -5.29 -26.56
CA GLY A 65 -15.90 -6.66 -26.21
C GLY A 65 -16.04 -6.79 -24.68
N GLY A 66 -16.78 -7.79 -24.21
CA GLY A 66 -17.01 -7.96 -22.78
C GLY A 66 -15.69 -8.09 -22.01
N LEU A 67 -15.59 -7.44 -20.86
CA LEU A 67 -14.45 -7.54 -19.96
C LEU A 67 -14.13 -9.03 -19.70
N THR A 68 -12.89 -9.49 -19.89
CA THR A 68 -12.56 -10.90 -19.67
C THR A 68 -12.61 -11.26 -18.18
N ASP A 69 -12.65 -12.55 -17.82
CA ASP A 69 -12.53 -12.99 -16.42
C ASP A 69 -11.19 -12.64 -15.79
N GLY A 70 -10.11 -12.69 -16.57
CA GLY A 70 -8.78 -12.28 -16.11
C GLY A 70 -8.72 -10.77 -15.83
N ASP A 71 -9.18 -9.95 -16.78
CA ASP A 71 -9.15 -8.49 -16.63
C ASP A 71 -10.01 -8.02 -15.45
N ALA A 72 -11.20 -8.60 -15.27
CA ALA A 72 -12.02 -8.29 -14.11
C ALA A 72 -11.40 -8.74 -12.79
N ALA A 73 -10.67 -9.86 -12.76
CA ALA A 73 -9.97 -10.30 -11.56
C ALA A 73 -8.83 -9.32 -11.19
N ILE A 74 -8.06 -8.86 -12.18
CA ILE A 74 -7.03 -7.83 -12.01
C ILE A 74 -7.64 -6.54 -11.48
N LEU A 75 -8.66 -5.99 -12.14
CA LEU A 75 -9.31 -4.74 -11.73
C LEU A 75 -9.96 -4.83 -10.35
N ARG A 76 -10.49 -6.00 -9.97
CA ARG A 76 -11.02 -6.22 -8.62
C ARG A 76 -9.91 -6.24 -7.57
N PHE A 77 -8.76 -6.84 -7.86
CA PHE A 77 -7.66 -6.78 -6.91
C PHE A 77 -7.12 -5.36 -6.76
N LEU A 78 -6.90 -4.65 -7.88
CA LEU A 78 -6.49 -3.25 -7.86
C LEU A 78 -7.49 -2.41 -7.05
N ALA A 79 -8.80 -2.52 -7.32
CA ALA A 79 -9.82 -1.84 -6.53
C ALA A 79 -9.78 -2.17 -5.02
N ALA A 80 -9.29 -3.34 -4.63
CA ALA A 80 -9.09 -3.69 -3.22
C ALA A 80 -7.83 -3.05 -2.63
N ALA A 81 -6.73 -3.00 -3.39
CA ALA A 81 -5.52 -2.29 -3.03
C ALA A 81 -5.82 -0.80 -2.84
N GLU A 82 -6.47 -0.15 -3.82
CA GLU A 82 -6.87 1.25 -3.73
C GLU A 82 -7.76 1.57 -2.53
N LEU A 83 -8.66 0.67 -2.14
CA LEU A 83 -9.50 0.84 -0.94
C LEU A 83 -8.70 0.77 0.36
N ILE A 84 -7.62 -0.02 0.38
CA ILE A 84 -6.68 -0.13 1.51
C ILE A 84 -5.83 1.14 1.58
N GLU A 85 -5.29 1.58 0.44
CA GLU A 85 -4.47 2.79 0.32
C GLU A 85 -5.27 4.05 0.61
N SER A 86 -6.52 4.15 0.12
CA SER A 86 -7.45 5.22 0.52
C SER A 86 -7.64 5.32 2.04
N ASP A 87 -7.70 4.19 2.76
CA ASP A 87 -7.90 4.20 4.22
C ASP A 87 -6.64 4.59 5.00
N LEU A 88 -5.45 4.19 4.54
CA LEU A 88 -4.19 4.63 5.16
C LEU A 88 -3.90 6.10 4.84
N TRP A 89 -4.06 6.52 3.60
CA TRP A 89 -3.83 7.91 3.17
C TRP A 89 -4.81 8.88 3.84
N ALA A 90 -6.09 8.50 3.99
CA ALA A 90 -7.05 9.27 4.78
C ALA A 90 -6.56 9.56 6.21
N GLN A 91 -5.93 8.58 6.88
CA GLN A 91 -5.40 8.78 8.23
C GLN A 91 -4.22 9.76 8.24
N TYR A 92 -3.35 9.70 7.22
CA TYR A 92 -2.28 10.67 7.06
C TYR A 92 -2.81 12.08 6.78
N THR A 93 -3.82 12.23 5.92
CA THR A 93 -4.44 13.54 5.64
C THR A 93 -5.07 14.14 6.89
N GLU A 94 -5.89 13.38 7.61
CA GLU A 94 -6.58 13.85 8.83
C GLU A 94 -5.62 14.53 9.82
N LEU A 95 -4.43 13.95 10.01
CA LEU A 95 -3.45 14.41 10.98
C LEU A 95 -2.43 15.39 10.39
N GLY A 96 -1.98 15.15 9.17
CA GLY A 96 -0.81 15.78 8.56
C GLY A 96 -1.04 16.53 7.25
N GLY A 97 -2.21 16.38 6.62
CA GLY A 97 -2.54 17.01 5.34
C GLY A 97 -2.90 18.49 5.44
N VAL A 98 -3.32 19.10 4.33
CA VAL A 98 -3.96 20.43 4.31
C VAL A 98 -5.49 20.33 4.38
N SER A 99 -6.13 21.34 4.98
CA SER A 99 -7.56 21.54 4.82
C SER A 99 -7.88 21.89 3.37
N VAL A 100 -8.71 21.08 2.73
CA VAL A 100 -9.28 21.37 1.41
C VAL A 100 -10.30 22.50 1.52
N ASN A 101 -9.82 23.75 1.47
CA ASN A 101 -10.69 24.93 1.34
C ASN A 101 -11.17 25.01 -0.12
N GLY A 102 -12.46 24.76 -0.35
CA GLY A 102 -13.04 24.90 -1.68
C GLY A 102 -13.09 23.60 -2.51
N ALA A 103 -13.20 22.44 -1.86
CA ALA A 103 -13.89 21.30 -2.47
C ALA A 103 -15.38 21.69 -2.66
N SER A 104 -15.61 22.59 -3.61
CA SER A 104 -16.93 22.88 -4.15
C SER A 104 -17.41 21.60 -4.82
N ASP A 105 -18.43 21.00 -4.21
CA ASP A 105 -19.48 20.26 -4.91
C ASP A 105 -19.01 19.32 -6.04
N GLY A 106 -18.32 18.24 -5.69
CA GLY A 106 -18.40 16.98 -6.44
C GLY A 106 -17.12 16.43 -7.08
N GLU A 107 -15.99 17.13 -7.07
CA GLU A 107 -14.75 16.61 -7.68
C GLU A 107 -14.06 15.55 -6.81
N SER A 108 -14.01 15.74 -5.48
CA SER A 108 -13.29 14.83 -4.57
C SER A 108 -14.11 14.40 -3.34
N PRO A 109 -15.31 13.81 -3.51
CA PRO A 109 -16.14 13.37 -2.38
C PRO A 109 -15.50 12.16 -1.67
N GLY A 110 -14.82 12.39 -0.55
CA GLY A 110 -14.28 11.31 0.28
C GLY A 110 -13.02 11.69 1.06
N VAL A 111 -12.24 12.64 0.53
CA VAL A 111 -11.02 13.14 1.17
C VAL A 111 -11.38 13.83 2.49
N PRO A 112 -10.82 13.39 3.63
CA PRO A 112 -11.08 14.05 4.91
C PRO A 112 -10.45 15.45 4.94
N ALA A 113 -11.00 16.33 5.77
CA ALA A 113 -10.32 17.58 6.09
C ALA A 113 -8.95 17.28 6.75
N GLY A 114 -7.88 17.89 6.26
CA GLY A 114 -6.54 17.71 6.80
C GLY A 114 -6.11 18.71 7.86
N GLY A 115 -4.88 18.56 8.34
CA GLY A 115 -4.17 19.55 9.17
C GLY A 115 -4.47 19.48 10.67
N GLY A 116 -5.11 18.40 11.12
CA GLY A 116 -5.69 18.29 12.45
C GLY A 116 -4.71 18.13 13.61
N ASN A 117 -3.42 17.86 13.36
CA ASN A 117 -2.40 17.71 14.40
C ASN A 117 -1.17 18.60 14.14
N ALA A 118 -1.17 19.81 14.73
CA ALA A 118 -0.15 20.82 14.44
C ALA A 118 1.31 20.39 14.73
N PRO A 119 1.63 19.66 15.82
CA PRO A 119 2.98 19.13 16.04
C PRO A 119 3.41 18.14 14.95
N TYR A 120 2.50 17.25 14.53
CA TYR A 120 2.78 16.29 13.45
C TYR A 120 2.96 16.97 12.10
N VAL A 121 2.08 17.92 11.74
CA VAL A 121 2.23 18.75 10.53
C VAL A 121 3.59 19.44 10.50
N LYS A 122 4.03 20.03 11.62
CA LYS A 122 5.33 20.69 11.71
C LYS A 122 6.50 19.72 11.53
N ALA A 123 6.41 18.51 12.07
CA ALA A 123 7.41 17.46 11.92
C ALA A 123 7.46 16.88 10.50
N LEU A 124 6.34 16.88 9.76
CA LEU A 124 6.33 16.59 8.33
C LEU A 124 6.97 17.73 7.54
N GLN A 125 6.63 18.98 7.86
CA GLN A 125 7.17 20.16 7.17
C GLN A 125 8.68 20.37 7.35
N SER A 126 9.28 19.79 8.39
CA SER A 126 10.75 19.80 8.55
C SER A 126 11.45 18.85 7.57
N ILE A 127 10.74 17.85 7.02
CA ILE A 127 11.22 16.97 5.96
C ILE A 127 11.11 17.70 4.61
N ASP A 128 9.94 18.23 4.30
CA ASP A 128 9.70 19.12 3.16
C ASP A 128 8.44 19.97 3.43
N GLY A 129 8.50 21.27 3.14
CA GLY A 129 7.44 22.22 3.44
C GLY A 129 6.09 21.90 2.79
N ASP A 130 6.12 21.17 1.67
CA ASP A 130 4.94 20.80 0.89
C ASP A 130 4.37 19.41 1.28
N MET A 131 4.96 18.71 2.27
CA MET A 131 4.46 17.41 2.73
C MET A 131 2.95 17.41 3.03
N PRO A 132 2.36 18.41 3.71
CA PRO A 132 0.91 18.44 3.93
C PRO A 132 0.09 18.50 2.64
N GLN A 133 0.57 19.18 1.60
CA GLN A 133 -0.12 19.26 0.31
C GLN A 133 -0.03 17.92 -0.41
N TYR A 134 1.17 17.35 -0.52
CA TYR A 134 1.40 16.06 -1.16
C TYR A 134 0.61 14.91 -0.52
N ILE A 135 0.51 14.90 0.81
CA ILE A 135 -0.31 13.91 1.54
C ILE A 135 -1.78 14.04 1.13
N THR A 136 -2.30 15.26 1.05
CA THR A 136 -3.70 15.50 0.65
C THR A 136 -3.94 15.12 -0.80
N ASP A 137 -3.03 15.46 -1.72
CA ASP A 137 -3.18 15.18 -3.15
C ASP A 137 -3.11 13.68 -3.44
N ASN A 138 -2.11 12.96 -2.89
CA ASN A 138 -2.01 11.50 -3.01
C ASN A 138 -3.24 10.80 -2.43
N THR A 139 -3.84 11.37 -1.37
CA THR A 139 -5.10 10.85 -0.83
C THR A 139 -6.25 11.05 -1.80
N ASP A 140 -6.37 12.21 -2.44
CA ASP A 140 -7.39 12.44 -3.46
C ASP A 140 -7.26 11.44 -4.61
N ASP A 141 -6.04 11.23 -5.08
CA ASP A 141 -5.73 10.27 -6.14
C ASP A 141 -6.18 8.85 -5.77
N GLU A 142 -5.86 8.34 -4.57
CA GLU A 142 -6.28 6.99 -4.16
C GLU A 142 -7.80 6.83 -4.02
N PHE A 143 -8.49 7.86 -3.52
CA PHE A 143 -9.96 7.85 -3.48
C PHE A 143 -10.53 7.82 -4.91
N SER A 144 -9.92 8.55 -5.84
CA SER A 144 -10.32 8.59 -7.24
C SER A 144 -10.09 7.23 -7.93
N HIS A 145 -8.94 6.58 -7.69
CA HIS A 145 -8.60 5.26 -8.23
C HIS A 145 -9.61 4.21 -7.75
N ALA A 146 -9.85 4.14 -6.43
CA ALA A 146 -10.80 3.21 -5.83
C ALA A 146 -12.24 3.39 -6.37
N ALA A 147 -12.67 4.65 -6.50
CA ALA A 147 -14.00 4.99 -7.03
C ALA A 147 -14.14 4.61 -8.51
N PHE A 148 -13.15 4.98 -9.33
CA PHE A 148 -13.13 4.71 -10.76
C PHE A 148 -13.16 3.21 -11.06
N LEU A 149 -12.26 2.42 -10.44
CA LEU A 149 -12.17 0.98 -10.69
C LEU A 149 -13.47 0.25 -10.33
N ASN A 150 -14.09 0.61 -9.20
CA ASN A 150 -15.38 0.05 -8.81
C ASN A 150 -16.53 0.47 -9.74
N ALA A 151 -16.54 1.72 -10.20
CA ALA A 151 -17.53 2.20 -11.17
C ALA A 151 -17.37 1.49 -12.53
N TYR A 152 -16.13 1.32 -12.98
CA TYR A 152 -15.81 0.61 -14.22
C TYR A 152 -16.25 -0.86 -14.17
N LEU A 153 -15.97 -1.57 -13.08
CA LEU A 153 -16.44 -2.93 -12.86
C LEU A 153 -17.98 -3.01 -12.91
N ALA A 154 -18.68 -2.09 -12.24
CA ALA A 154 -20.14 -2.06 -12.23
C ALA A 154 -20.73 -1.77 -13.61
N ALA A 155 -20.16 -0.83 -14.37
CA ALA A 155 -20.58 -0.50 -15.73
C ALA A 155 -20.48 -1.72 -16.68
N HIS A 156 -19.56 -2.64 -16.41
CA HIS A 156 -19.38 -3.89 -17.16
C HIS A 156 -20.10 -5.09 -16.53
N GLY A 157 -21.05 -4.86 -15.62
CA GLY A 157 -21.84 -5.90 -14.98
C GLY A 157 -21.03 -6.83 -14.08
N ARG A 158 -19.85 -6.40 -13.62
CA ARG A 158 -19.01 -7.17 -12.69
C ARG A 158 -19.22 -6.73 -11.25
N ALA A 159 -18.95 -7.66 -10.35
CA ALA A 159 -19.04 -7.39 -8.92
C ALA A 159 -17.93 -6.42 -8.50
N LYS A 160 -18.34 -5.35 -7.83
CA LYS A 160 -17.49 -4.39 -7.14
C LYS A 160 -16.74 -5.05 -5.98
N VAL A 161 -15.75 -4.35 -5.46
CA VAL A 161 -15.13 -4.67 -4.17
C VAL A 161 -15.72 -3.79 -3.10
N ASN A 162 -15.97 -4.39 -1.94
CA ASN A 162 -16.34 -3.69 -0.72
C ASN A 162 -15.62 -4.34 0.47
N LEU A 163 -14.89 -3.53 1.23
CA LEU A 163 -14.17 -3.94 2.43
C LEU A 163 -14.76 -3.32 3.71
N ASP A 164 -15.81 -2.51 3.63
CA ASP A 164 -16.37 -1.75 4.76
C ASP A 164 -16.76 -2.63 5.94
N GLN A 165 -17.19 -3.87 5.71
CA GLN A 165 -17.45 -4.82 6.81
C GLN A 165 -16.23 -5.10 7.69
N PHE A 166 -15.02 -4.75 7.26
CA PHE A 166 -13.76 -4.89 7.98
C PHE A 166 -13.20 -3.58 8.53
N ARG A 167 -13.94 -2.46 8.43
CA ARG A 167 -13.60 -1.18 9.09
C ARG A 167 -13.80 -1.29 10.61
N ARG A 168 -12.85 -1.93 11.29
CA ARG A 168 -12.96 -2.34 12.70
C ARG A 168 -11.75 -1.97 13.53
N LEU A 169 -10.62 -1.69 12.88
CA LEU A 169 -9.40 -1.30 13.58
C LEU A 169 -9.61 0.08 14.21
N PRO A 170 -9.01 0.33 15.39
CA PRO A 170 -9.14 1.62 16.06
C PRO A 170 -8.37 2.71 15.31
N SER A 171 -8.94 3.92 15.23
CA SER A 171 -8.20 5.12 14.87
C SER A 171 -7.22 5.54 15.97
N SER A 172 -6.23 6.36 15.59
CA SER A 172 -5.50 7.21 16.53
C SER A 172 -6.45 8.01 17.43
N THR A 173 -6.06 8.17 18.70
CA THR A 173 -6.75 9.00 19.68
C THR A 173 -6.22 10.43 19.72
N ALA A 174 -5.13 10.74 19.01
CA ALA A 174 -4.55 12.08 18.91
C ALA A 174 -5.57 13.09 18.33
N ASP A 175 -5.37 14.37 18.66
CA ASP A 175 -6.15 15.47 18.12
C ASP A 175 -6.00 15.51 16.59
N GLY A 176 -7.11 15.78 15.89
CA GLY A 176 -7.20 15.75 14.42
C GLY A 176 -7.69 14.43 13.84
N ALA A 177 -7.38 13.29 14.46
CA ALA A 177 -7.81 11.99 13.95
C ALA A 177 -9.32 11.77 14.13
N ARG A 178 -9.99 11.31 13.06
CA ARG A 178 -11.40 10.89 13.11
C ARG A 178 -11.53 9.59 13.91
N LYS A 179 -12.53 9.50 14.77
CA LYS A 179 -12.78 8.32 15.64
C LYS A 179 -13.74 7.34 14.97
N ILE A 180 -13.27 6.66 13.93
CA ILE A 180 -14.03 5.72 13.11
C ILE A 180 -13.32 4.35 13.06
N GLY A 181 -14.01 3.32 12.56
CA GLY A 181 -13.36 2.04 12.27
C GLY A 181 -12.48 2.14 11.02
N ARG A 182 -11.28 1.57 11.08
CA ARG A 182 -10.27 1.56 10.00
C ARG A 182 -10.11 0.18 9.37
N LEU A 183 -9.64 0.17 8.12
CA LEU A 183 -9.15 -1.04 7.45
C LEU A 183 -7.69 -1.31 7.80
N THR A 184 -6.92 -0.25 8.05
CA THR A 184 -5.47 -0.26 8.25
C THR A 184 -5.09 0.28 9.62
N ASN A 185 -3.91 -0.09 10.12
CA ASN A 185 -3.35 0.36 11.39
C ASN A 185 -1.95 0.96 11.18
N LEU A 186 -1.84 2.28 11.28
CA LEU A 186 -0.58 3.03 11.11
C LEU A 186 0.20 3.27 12.41
N MET A 187 -0.28 2.71 13.53
CA MET A 187 0.30 2.96 14.86
C MET A 187 1.36 1.94 15.27
N LYS A 188 1.58 0.90 14.45
CA LYS A 188 2.49 -0.21 14.75
C LYS A 188 2.94 -0.94 13.48
N LEU A 189 3.79 -0.28 12.69
CA LEU A 189 4.24 -0.74 11.38
C LEU A 189 5.62 -1.41 11.43
N ASN A 190 5.88 -2.26 10.43
CA ASN A 190 7.17 -2.87 10.14
C ASN A 190 7.61 -2.47 8.72
N VAL A 191 8.07 -1.23 8.55
CA VAL A 191 8.35 -0.68 7.23
C VAL A 191 9.60 -1.33 6.61
N ASP A 192 9.43 -1.99 5.47
CA ASP A 192 10.54 -2.48 4.64
C ASP A 192 11.24 -1.27 3.99
N THR A 193 12.50 -1.04 4.35
CA THR A 193 13.35 0.03 3.79
C THR A 193 14.32 -0.48 2.72
N SER A 194 14.22 -1.76 2.33
CA SER A 194 15.07 -2.36 1.29
C SER A 194 14.81 -1.79 -0.09
N TRP A 195 13.64 -1.17 -0.32
CA TRP A 195 13.36 -0.47 -1.57
C TRP A 195 14.39 0.64 -1.85
N TYR A 196 14.93 1.28 -0.80
CA TYR A 196 15.90 2.36 -0.91
C TYR A 196 17.17 1.90 -1.63
N THR A 197 17.77 0.78 -1.18
CA THR A 197 18.97 0.23 -1.81
C THR A 197 18.65 -0.57 -3.08
N ARG A 198 17.43 -1.13 -3.20
CA ARG A 198 16.98 -1.88 -4.38
C ARG A 198 17.15 -1.06 -5.66
N TYR A 199 16.80 0.22 -5.62
CA TYR A 199 16.88 1.12 -6.77
C TYR A 199 18.30 1.61 -7.10
N ARG A 200 19.29 1.24 -6.30
CA ARG A 200 20.71 1.66 -6.43
C ARG A 200 21.63 0.51 -6.80
N LEU A 201 21.10 -0.72 -6.81
CA LEU A 201 21.83 -1.92 -7.17
C LEU A 201 21.64 -2.29 -8.64
N THR A 202 22.71 -2.79 -9.27
CA THR A 202 22.64 -3.40 -10.61
C THR A 202 21.97 -4.79 -10.58
N SER A 203 21.86 -5.41 -9.41
CA SER A 203 21.14 -6.67 -9.20
C SER A 203 19.63 -6.47 -9.15
N ASN A 204 18.88 -7.39 -9.76
CA ASN A 204 17.42 -7.40 -9.74
C ASN A 204 16.90 -8.68 -9.08
N VAL A 205 16.01 -8.55 -8.10
CA VAL A 205 15.41 -9.67 -7.34
C VAL A 205 14.58 -10.60 -8.23
N ASP A 206 14.09 -10.14 -9.37
CA ASP A 206 13.44 -10.99 -10.38
C ASP A 206 14.40 -11.98 -11.05
N PHE A 207 15.71 -11.73 -10.96
CA PHE A 207 16.76 -12.54 -11.60
C PHE A 207 17.64 -13.28 -10.58
N GLY A 208 17.10 -13.52 -9.38
CA GLY A 208 17.82 -14.19 -8.29
C GLY A 208 18.97 -13.38 -7.71
N GLY A 209 18.93 -12.05 -7.88
CA GLY A 209 19.82 -11.13 -7.19
C GLY A 209 19.68 -11.26 -5.67
N ALA A 210 20.72 -10.85 -4.94
CA ALA A 210 20.65 -10.79 -3.48
C ALA A 210 19.50 -9.87 -3.04
N ALA A 211 18.88 -10.20 -1.91
CA ALA A 211 17.90 -9.31 -1.29
C ALA A 211 18.59 -7.97 -0.97
N PRO A 212 18.01 -6.82 -1.38
CA PRO A 212 18.57 -5.52 -1.04
C PRO A 212 18.63 -5.33 0.47
N ALA A 213 19.65 -4.65 0.96
CA ALA A 213 19.80 -4.38 2.38
C ALA A 213 18.77 -3.35 2.84
N GLN A 214 18.22 -3.54 4.04
CA GLN A 214 17.45 -2.51 4.75
C GLN A 214 18.36 -1.30 4.97
N LEU A 215 17.85 -0.09 4.70
CA LEU A 215 18.55 1.13 5.09
C LEU A 215 18.59 1.27 6.62
N LEU A 216 17.44 1.05 7.26
CA LEU A 216 17.29 1.00 8.70
C LEU A 216 16.17 0.01 9.08
N THR A 217 16.18 -0.45 10.34
CA THR A 217 15.16 -1.37 10.84
C THR A 217 14.04 -0.60 11.52
N ILE A 218 12.91 -0.44 10.83
CA ILE A 218 11.67 0.10 11.40
C ILE A 218 10.78 -1.08 11.76
N ARG A 219 10.55 -1.31 13.07
CA ARG A 219 9.71 -2.42 13.56
C ARG A 219 8.86 -1.99 14.74
N ASN A 220 7.57 -2.31 14.68
CA ASN A 220 6.56 -1.92 15.66
C ASN A 220 6.54 -0.40 15.95
N GLN A 221 6.66 0.43 14.91
CA GLN A 221 6.76 1.89 15.05
C GLN A 221 5.46 2.58 14.58
N PRO A 222 5.02 3.64 15.26
CA PRO A 222 3.95 4.47 14.73
C PRO A 222 4.45 5.34 13.57
N ALA A 223 3.66 5.41 12.51
CA ALA A 223 3.79 6.42 11.45
C ALA A 223 2.80 7.58 11.61
N ILE A 224 1.86 7.47 12.55
CA ILE A 224 1.00 8.58 13.00
C ILE A 224 1.03 8.64 14.53
N PRO A 225 0.85 9.82 15.16
CA PRO A 225 0.73 9.90 16.62
C PRO A 225 -0.43 9.01 17.09
N ARG A 226 -0.20 8.15 18.08
CA ARG A 226 -1.22 7.23 18.64
C ARG A 226 -2.23 7.98 19.51
N ASP A 227 -1.72 8.97 20.22
CA ASP A 227 -2.42 9.87 21.12
C ASP A 227 -1.67 11.22 21.21
N ASN A 228 -2.11 12.11 22.09
CA ASN A 228 -1.46 13.41 22.26
C ASN A 228 -0.15 13.35 23.07
N ASP A 229 0.16 12.24 23.74
CA ASP A 229 1.43 12.08 24.46
C ASP A 229 2.60 11.96 23.48
N ASP A 230 2.38 11.30 22.33
CA ASP A 230 3.34 11.22 21.22
C ASP A 230 3.75 12.60 20.65
N THR A 231 3.00 13.66 20.95
CA THR A 231 3.26 15.03 20.43
C THR A 231 4.03 15.94 21.38
N GLN A 232 4.31 15.47 22.61
CA GLN A 232 4.92 16.31 23.64
C GLN A 232 6.43 16.47 23.48
N ASP A 233 7.12 15.45 22.96
CA ASP A 233 8.56 15.48 22.72
C ASP A 233 8.86 15.70 21.22
N PRO A 234 9.63 16.75 20.86
CA PRO A 234 9.98 17.04 19.47
C PRO A 234 10.67 15.88 18.73
N ASN A 235 11.54 15.11 19.41
CA ASN A 235 12.22 13.98 18.80
C ASN A 235 11.28 12.79 18.62
N ARG A 236 10.31 12.60 19.51
CA ARG A 236 9.27 11.56 19.37
C ARG A 236 8.42 11.83 18.13
N ILE A 237 7.83 13.02 18.03
CA ILE A 237 6.95 13.35 16.90
C ILE A 237 7.73 13.40 15.57
N GLN A 238 8.99 13.83 15.59
CA GLN A 238 9.85 13.77 14.41
C GLN A 238 10.15 12.32 14.00
N ALA A 239 10.42 11.41 14.95
CA ALA A 239 10.65 10.00 14.63
C ALA A 239 9.41 9.32 14.02
N ILE A 240 8.20 9.72 14.46
CA ILE A 240 6.93 9.28 13.87
C ILE A 240 6.79 9.81 12.44
N ALA A 241 7.03 11.11 12.21
CA ALA A 241 7.00 11.70 10.86
C ALA A 241 8.03 11.08 9.91
N ASN A 242 9.23 10.79 10.41
CA ASN A 242 10.25 10.08 9.63
C ASN A 242 9.80 8.65 9.29
N THR A 243 9.17 7.94 10.23
CA THR A 243 8.58 6.61 9.97
C THR A 243 7.53 6.70 8.87
N ALA A 244 6.67 7.72 8.89
CA ALA A 244 5.69 7.99 7.84
C ALA A 244 6.37 8.22 6.48
N ALA A 245 7.41 9.04 6.41
CA ALA A 245 8.13 9.29 5.15
C ALA A 245 8.71 8.02 4.52
N PHE A 246 9.26 7.10 5.32
CA PHE A 246 9.70 5.79 4.81
C PHE A 246 8.53 4.91 4.38
N HIS A 247 7.40 4.98 5.09
CA HIS A 247 6.21 4.22 4.76
C HIS A 247 5.54 4.72 3.47
N PHE A 248 5.48 6.03 3.22
CA PHE A 248 4.99 6.61 1.96
C PHE A 248 5.73 6.03 0.77
N ALA A 249 7.07 6.10 0.78
CA ALA A 249 7.87 5.53 -0.30
C ALA A 249 7.75 4.00 -0.42
N PHE A 250 7.56 3.27 0.69
CA PHE A 250 7.31 1.83 0.68
C PHE A 250 6.00 1.47 -0.03
N ILE A 251 4.91 2.15 0.31
CA ILE A 251 3.58 1.93 -0.26
C ILE A 251 3.59 2.19 -1.77
N GLU A 252 4.05 3.36 -2.18
CA GLU A 252 4.02 3.81 -3.57
C GLU A 252 5.01 3.04 -4.46
N GLN A 253 6.13 2.58 -3.88
CA GLN A 253 7.01 1.62 -4.56
C GLN A 253 6.30 0.29 -4.83
N GLY A 254 5.49 -0.15 -3.87
CA GLY A 254 4.61 -1.31 -3.98
C GLY A 254 3.60 -1.14 -5.12
N GLY A 255 2.86 -0.03 -5.12
CA GLY A 255 1.91 0.36 -6.17
C GLY A 255 2.55 0.38 -7.57
N SER A 256 3.66 1.11 -7.71
CA SER A 256 4.47 1.17 -8.94
C SER A 256 4.79 -0.23 -9.51
N SER A 257 5.21 -1.14 -8.63
CA SER A 257 5.62 -2.50 -9.01
C SER A 257 4.42 -3.41 -9.32
N LEU A 258 3.34 -3.25 -8.55
CA LEU A 258 2.09 -4.01 -8.68
C LEU A 258 1.44 -3.73 -10.03
N TYR A 259 1.21 -2.45 -10.35
CA TYR A 259 0.63 -2.04 -11.62
C TYR A 259 1.51 -2.45 -12.81
N THR A 260 2.84 -2.26 -12.69
CA THR A 260 3.83 -2.73 -13.70
C THR A 260 3.75 -4.24 -13.95
N THR A 261 3.41 -5.02 -12.93
CA THR A 261 3.32 -6.47 -13.03
C THR A 261 1.98 -6.92 -13.61
N LEU A 262 0.88 -6.36 -13.12
CA LEU A 262 -0.46 -6.76 -13.55
C LEU A 262 -0.79 -6.29 -14.98
N LEU A 263 -0.23 -5.16 -15.44
CA LEU A 263 -0.41 -4.71 -16.83
C LEU A 263 0.05 -5.75 -17.86
N GLN A 264 1.03 -6.59 -17.52
CA GLN A 264 1.54 -7.64 -18.40
C GLN A 264 0.50 -8.76 -18.62
N GLN A 265 -0.47 -8.89 -17.72
CA GLN A 265 -1.48 -9.95 -17.71
C GLN A 265 -2.82 -9.49 -18.32
N VAL A 266 -3.01 -8.20 -18.53
CA VAL A 266 -4.24 -7.62 -19.10
C VAL A 266 -4.40 -7.98 -20.57
N SER A 267 -5.64 -8.29 -20.96
CA SER A 267 -6.02 -8.70 -22.32
C SER A 267 -6.66 -7.56 -23.12
N SER A 268 -7.65 -6.88 -22.54
CA SER A 268 -8.32 -5.74 -23.18
C SER A 268 -7.39 -4.53 -23.32
N ALA A 269 -7.35 -3.92 -24.50
CA ALA A 269 -6.62 -2.68 -24.74
C ALA A 269 -7.14 -1.52 -23.87
N GLU A 270 -8.46 -1.51 -23.58
CA GLU A 270 -9.07 -0.51 -22.71
C GLU A 270 -8.66 -0.69 -21.25
N VAL A 271 -8.66 -1.93 -20.76
CA VAL A 271 -8.17 -2.24 -19.41
C VAL A 271 -6.66 -1.99 -19.33
N LEU A 272 -5.91 -2.27 -20.39
CA LEU A 272 -4.48 -1.99 -20.43
C LEU A 272 -4.23 -0.50 -20.30
N ARG A 273 -5.04 0.33 -20.98
CA ARG A 273 -4.99 1.79 -20.82
C ARG A 273 -5.26 2.21 -19.39
N ILE A 274 -6.28 1.64 -18.74
CA ILE A 274 -6.61 1.94 -17.33
C ILE A 274 -5.42 1.60 -16.42
N VAL A 275 -4.94 0.36 -16.46
CA VAL A 275 -3.87 -0.12 -15.57
C VAL A 275 -2.55 0.61 -15.86
N ALA A 276 -2.24 0.92 -17.12
CA ALA A 276 -1.04 1.69 -17.47
C ALA A 276 -1.13 3.16 -17.05
N SER A 277 -2.33 3.76 -17.08
CA SER A 277 -2.51 5.17 -16.70
C SER A 277 -2.51 5.37 -15.20
N ILE A 278 -3.22 4.54 -14.43
CA ILE A 278 -3.15 4.57 -12.95
C ILE A 278 -1.76 4.15 -12.50
N GLY A 279 -1.20 3.07 -13.05
CA GLY A 279 0.19 2.69 -12.75
C GLY A 279 1.24 3.77 -13.08
N GLY A 280 0.92 4.73 -13.94
CA GLY A 280 1.77 5.89 -14.20
C GLY A 280 1.76 6.89 -13.04
N THR A 281 0.60 7.17 -12.43
CA THR A 281 0.49 8.08 -11.28
C THR A 281 1.17 7.49 -10.05
N GLU A 282 1.07 6.17 -9.82
CA GLU A 282 1.83 5.45 -8.78
C GLU A 282 3.35 5.63 -8.88
N ILE A 283 3.88 5.68 -10.12
CA ILE A 283 5.31 5.90 -10.35
C ILE A 283 5.69 7.35 -10.02
N ASP A 284 4.84 8.30 -10.35
CA ASP A 284 5.03 9.71 -10.00
C ASP A 284 4.98 9.89 -8.47
N HIS A 285 4.02 9.26 -7.77
CA HIS A 285 3.97 9.22 -6.31
C HIS A 285 5.26 8.64 -5.72
N PHE A 286 5.72 7.47 -6.19
CA PHE A 286 6.95 6.89 -5.68
C PHE A 286 8.15 7.81 -5.87
N SER A 287 8.28 8.45 -7.03
CA SER A 287 9.36 9.41 -7.29
C SER A 287 9.31 10.59 -6.32
N LEU A 288 8.10 11.10 -6.03
CA LEU A 288 7.89 12.18 -5.06
C LEU A 288 8.38 11.77 -3.67
N TRP A 289 7.88 10.66 -3.13
CA TRP A 289 8.23 10.25 -1.76
C TRP A 289 9.67 9.75 -1.62
N HIS A 290 10.22 9.13 -2.67
CA HIS A 290 11.64 8.75 -2.70
C HIS A 290 12.56 9.99 -2.61
N ASP A 291 12.19 11.11 -3.23
CA ASP A 291 12.93 12.37 -3.05
C ASP A 291 12.84 12.87 -1.61
N LYS A 292 11.64 12.89 -1.02
CA LYS A 292 11.40 13.53 0.29
C LYS A 292 11.99 12.78 1.46
N VAL A 293 11.95 11.45 1.43
CA VAL A 293 12.47 10.60 2.52
C VAL A 293 13.96 10.83 2.80
N SER A 294 14.70 11.35 1.82
CA SER A 294 16.13 11.66 1.95
C SER A 294 16.42 12.67 3.06
N THR A 295 15.50 13.61 3.30
CA THR A 295 15.61 14.62 4.36
C THR A 295 15.34 14.06 5.76
N ALA A 296 14.68 12.90 5.88
CA ALA A 296 14.43 12.22 7.16
C ALA A 296 15.70 11.58 7.78
N VAL A 297 16.73 11.37 6.95
CA VAL A 297 18.04 10.80 7.31
C VAL A 297 19.16 11.83 7.19
N ALA A 298 18.83 13.11 7.39
CA ALA A 298 19.76 14.22 7.38
C ALA A 298 19.47 15.20 8.53
N PRO A 299 20.45 15.98 9.01
CA PRO A 299 20.21 17.01 10.01
C PRO A 299 19.20 18.08 9.55
N PRO A 300 18.31 18.55 10.43
CA PRO A 300 18.17 18.19 11.85
C PRO A 300 17.25 16.98 12.12
N ASN A 301 16.73 16.30 11.10
CA ASN A 301 15.68 15.29 11.24
C ASN A 301 16.18 13.89 11.60
N ASN A 302 17.49 13.63 11.57
CA ASN A 302 18.10 12.34 11.94
C ASN A 302 18.03 12.08 13.48
N VAL A 303 16.81 12.03 14.01
CA VAL A 303 16.54 11.95 15.44
C VAL A 303 16.64 10.51 15.96
N THR A 304 16.77 10.39 17.28
CA THR A 304 16.51 9.13 17.98
C THR A 304 15.26 9.28 18.83
N ASP A 305 14.31 8.38 18.62
CA ASP A 305 13.07 8.34 19.36
C ASP A 305 13.34 8.10 20.86
N PRO A 306 12.91 9.00 21.76
CA PRO A 306 13.14 8.84 23.19
C PRO A 306 12.37 7.67 23.82
N GLU A 307 11.26 7.22 23.21
CA GLU A 307 10.43 6.12 23.69
C GLU A 307 10.92 4.77 23.14
N THR A 308 10.96 4.63 21.82
CA THR A 308 11.21 3.33 21.16
C THR A 308 12.69 3.06 20.89
N LYS A 309 13.54 4.09 21.01
CA LYS A 309 14.96 4.07 20.66
C LYS A 309 15.25 3.82 19.18
N LEU A 310 14.24 3.90 18.31
CA LEU A 310 14.45 3.96 16.86
C LEU A 310 15.35 5.14 16.52
N SER A 311 16.39 4.93 15.74
CA SER A 311 17.36 5.95 15.38
C SER A 311 17.45 6.08 13.87
N PHE A 312 17.30 7.31 13.36
CA PHE A 312 17.48 7.63 11.95
C PHE A 312 18.94 8.05 11.72
N PRO A 313 19.68 7.38 10.82
CA PRO A 313 21.08 7.69 10.60
C PRO A 313 21.24 9.04 9.90
N ASP A 314 22.39 9.70 10.12
CA ASP A 314 22.83 10.82 9.27
C ASP A 314 23.56 10.27 8.03
N LEU A 315 22.95 10.42 6.87
CA LEU A 315 23.51 10.04 5.58
C LEU A 315 24.01 11.24 4.76
N SER A 316 23.93 12.46 5.29
CA SER A 316 24.24 13.70 4.56
C SER A 316 25.70 13.81 4.09
N SER A 317 26.62 13.10 4.74
CA SER A 317 28.05 13.06 4.40
C SER A 317 28.47 11.75 3.73
N ASN A 318 27.53 10.85 3.45
CA ASN A 318 27.85 9.55 2.88
C ASN A 318 28.17 9.67 1.39
N THR A 319 29.34 9.18 0.98
CA THR A 319 29.80 9.19 -0.41
C THR A 319 29.68 7.83 -1.10
N ASP A 320 29.17 6.80 -0.42
CA ASP A 320 28.78 5.55 -1.04
C ASP A 320 27.49 5.79 -1.84
N GLU A 321 27.52 5.48 -3.13
CA GLU A 321 26.38 5.58 -4.05
C GLU A 321 25.13 4.86 -3.51
N LEU A 322 25.31 3.75 -2.80
CA LEU A 322 24.20 3.02 -2.18
C LEU A 322 23.46 3.82 -1.10
N MET A 323 24.14 4.78 -0.47
CA MET A 323 23.63 5.56 0.66
C MET A 323 23.49 7.04 0.34
N GLN A 324 23.83 7.44 -0.88
CA GLN A 324 23.75 8.83 -1.34
C GLN A 324 22.30 9.31 -1.39
N THR A 325 21.97 10.36 -0.64
CA THR A 325 20.58 10.76 -0.37
C THR A 325 19.85 11.34 -1.58
N ASN A 326 20.56 12.00 -2.50
CA ASN A 326 19.97 12.60 -3.70
C ASN A 326 19.97 11.70 -4.95
N LEU A 327 20.33 10.41 -4.81
CA LEU A 327 20.24 9.43 -5.89
C LEU A 327 18.83 8.81 -5.92
N ILE A 328 17.90 9.52 -6.55
CA ILE A 328 16.46 9.22 -6.53
C ILE A 328 15.97 8.45 -7.77
N LEU A 329 16.75 8.47 -8.86
CA LEU A 329 16.39 7.76 -10.10
C LEU A 329 16.93 6.33 -10.07
N PRO A 330 16.20 5.35 -10.64
CA PRO A 330 16.66 3.95 -10.68
C PRO A 330 17.98 3.75 -11.42
N GLU A 331 18.97 3.17 -10.75
CA GLU A 331 20.20 2.69 -11.38
C GLU A 331 19.90 1.58 -12.39
N PRO A 332 20.61 1.52 -13.54
CA PRO A 332 20.47 0.42 -14.49
C PRO A 332 20.73 -0.95 -13.85
N CYS A 333 19.81 -1.90 -14.07
CA CYS A 333 19.92 -3.25 -13.53
C CYS A 333 19.78 -4.34 -14.60
N THR A 334 20.02 -5.59 -14.20
CA THR A 334 19.68 -6.75 -15.02
C THR A 334 18.18 -6.79 -15.28
N PHE A 335 17.77 -6.90 -16.54
CA PHE A 335 16.36 -6.97 -16.94
C PHE A 335 16.21 -7.83 -18.20
N ILE A 336 15.14 -8.65 -18.24
CA ILE A 336 14.82 -9.65 -19.28
C ILE A 336 15.88 -10.75 -19.49
N SER A 337 17.13 -10.40 -19.73
CA SER A 337 18.25 -11.33 -19.94
C SER A 337 19.57 -10.73 -19.47
N LYS A 338 20.42 -11.55 -18.84
CA LYS A 338 21.81 -11.18 -18.47
C LYS A 338 22.72 -10.91 -19.68
N SER A 339 22.28 -11.27 -20.89
CA SER A 339 23.02 -11.03 -22.14
C SER A 339 22.76 -9.65 -22.75
N LEU A 340 21.78 -8.90 -22.24
CA LEU A 340 21.46 -7.54 -22.68
C LEU A 340 22.15 -6.51 -21.77
N PRO A 341 22.37 -5.27 -22.24
CA PRO A 341 22.86 -4.19 -21.37
C PRO A 341 21.93 -3.95 -20.18
N LEU A 342 22.50 -3.43 -19.09
CA LEU A 342 21.72 -2.97 -17.94
C LEU A 342 20.80 -1.82 -18.37
N VAL A 343 19.61 -1.76 -17.78
CA VAL A 343 18.61 -0.73 -18.10
C VAL A 343 17.87 -0.29 -16.84
N SER A 344 17.55 1.00 -16.77
CA SER A 344 16.77 1.60 -15.69
C SER A 344 15.29 1.23 -15.84
N VAL A 345 14.69 0.62 -14.81
CA VAL A 345 13.32 0.08 -14.82
C VAL A 345 12.71 0.13 -13.42
N ILE A 346 11.38 0.13 -13.35
CA ILE A 346 10.64 -0.21 -12.13
C ILE A 346 10.91 -1.67 -11.77
N ARG A 347 11.21 -1.92 -10.49
CA ARG A 347 11.54 -3.26 -9.99
C ARG A 347 11.05 -3.50 -8.55
N PRO A 348 10.53 -4.69 -8.25
CA PRO A 348 10.36 -5.84 -9.16
C PRO A 348 9.19 -5.68 -10.15
N SER A 349 9.22 -6.43 -11.25
CA SER A 349 8.17 -6.49 -12.27
C SER A 349 7.75 -7.92 -12.63
N SER A 350 8.04 -8.89 -11.75
CA SER A 350 7.57 -10.27 -11.89
C SER A 350 6.44 -10.59 -10.93
N THR A 351 5.49 -11.43 -11.36
CA THR A 351 4.36 -11.88 -10.51
C THR A 351 4.80 -12.49 -9.18
N LYS A 352 5.97 -13.14 -9.14
CA LYS A 352 6.49 -13.73 -7.90
C LYS A 352 6.81 -12.67 -6.84
N ASN A 353 7.37 -11.52 -7.25
CA ASN A 353 7.94 -10.54 -6.33
C ASN A 353 7.07 -9.26 -6.21
N SER A 354 6.20 -9.00 -7.17
CA SER A 354 5.31 -7.82 -7.21
C SER A 354 3.93 -8.13 -7.81
N GLY A 355 3.53 -9.40 -7.88
CA GLY A 355 2.15 -9.76 -8.17
C GLY A 355 1.21 -9.39 -7.01
N ALA A 356 -0.08 -9.61 -7.24
CA ALA A 356 -1.13 -9.32 -6.26
C ALA A 356 -0.92 -10.09 -4.94
N VAL A 357 -0.49 -11.36 -5.00
CA VAL A 357 -0.19 -12.14 -3.79
C VAL A 357 1.01 -11.57 -3.05
N ALA A 358 2.03 -11.10 -3.77
CA ALA A 358 3.19 -10.47 -3.16
C ALA A 358 2.82 -9.16 -2.46
N ALA A 359 1.93 -8.35 -3.05
CA ALA A 359 1.41 -7.13 -2.43
C ALA A 359 0.65 -7.40 -1.12
N VAL A 360 -0.24 -8.40 -1.10
CA VAL A 360 -0.95 -8.79 0.14
C VAL A 360 0.02 -9.25 1.23
N ASN A 361 1.05 -10.01 0.85
CA ASN A 361 2.08 -10.43 1.80
C ASN A 361 2.87 -9.22 2.32
N ALA A 362 3.26 -8.28 1.45
CA ALA A 362 3.98 -7.08 1.84
C ALA A 362 3.18 -6.22 2.84
N PHE A 363 1.88 -5.98 2.58
CA PHE A 363 1.02 -5.28 3.54
C PHE A 363 0.86 -6.05 4.88
N THR A 364 0.86 -7.39 4.83
CA THR A 364 0.77 -8.21 6.04
C THR A 364 2.07 -8.13 6.84
N ASP A 365 3.23 -8.21 6.17
CA ASP A 365 4.55 -8.13 6.78
C ASP A 365 4.82 -6.74 7.37
N ASP A 366 4.31 -5.69 6.73
CA ASP A 366 4.27 -4.31 7.23
C ASP A 366 3.40 -4.14 8.49
N ASN A 367 2.65 -5.19 8.87
CA ASN A 367 1.74 -5.20 10.02
C ASN A 367 0.56 -4.22 9.87
N LEU A 368 0.26 -3.80 8.64
CA LEU A 368 -0.81 -2.85 8.31
C LEU A 368 -2.20 -3.34 8.74
N PHE A 369 -2.38 -4.65 8.85
CA PHE A 369 -3.65 -5.30 9.17
C PHE A 369 -3.71 -5.88 10.59
N ASP A 370 -2.82 -5.48 11.50
CA ASP A 370 -2.81 -5.96 12.89
C ASP A 370 -4.18 -5.74 13.54
N GLY A 371 -4.80 -6.82 14.00
CA GLY A 371 -6.16 -6.82 14.57
C GLY A 371 -7.30 -7.17 13.58
N GLN A 372 -7.04 -7.33 12.28
CA GLN A 372 -8.07 -7.77 11.33
C GLN A 372 -8.45 -9.24 11.54
N PRO A 373 -9.72 -9.63 11.29
CA PRO A 373 -10.14 -11.01 11.46
C PRO A 373 -9.63 -11.88 10.31
N PRO A 374 -9.49 -13.21 10.49
CA PRO A 374 -9.09 -14.13 9.43
C PRO A 374 -9.96 -14.06 8.15
N ALA A 375 -11.20 -13.60 8.25
CA ALA A 375 -12.08 -13.39 7.10
C ALA A 375 -11.60 -12.27 6.16
N PHE A 376 -10.95 -11.23 6.69
CA PHE A 376 -10.34 -10.15 5.90
C PHE A 376 -9.24 -10.71 5.01
N PHE A 377 -8.27 -11.40 5.60
CA PHE A 377 -7.15 -12.03 4.88
C PHE A 377 -7.62 -13.03 3.82
N ARG A 378 -8.64 -13.86 4.13
CA ARG A 378 -9.21 -14.78 3.15
C ARG A 378 -9.84 -14.07 1.96
N GLN A 379 -10.57 -12.97 2.20
CA GLN A 379 -11.19 -12.20 1.12
C GLN A 379 -10.12 -11.52 0.26
N LEU A 380 -9.17 -10.82 0.89
CA LEU A 380 -8.11 -10.09 0.19
C LEU A 380 -7.19 -11.03 -0.60
N MET A 381 -6.71 -12.12 0.02
CA MET A 381 -5.90 -13.13 -0.68
C MET A 381 -6.71 -13.82 -1.79
N GLY A 382 -8.01 -14.03 -1.60
CA GLY A 382 -8.88 -14.61 -2.63
C GLY A 382 -8.91 -13.77 -3.91
N LEU A 383 -8.94 -12.44 -3.77
CA LEU A 383 -8.82 -11.50 -4.89
C LEU A 383 -7.41 -11.55 -5.50
N ALA A 384 -6.38 -11.55 -4.66
CA ALA A 384 -4.99 -11.57 -5.11
C ALA A 384 -4.65 -12.80 -5.95
N VAL A 385 -5.00 -14.00 -5.46
CA VAL A 385 -4.79 -15.26 -6.18
C VAL A 385 -5.56 -15.28 -7.51
N ALA A 386 -6.74 -14.67 -7.57
CA ALA A 386 -7.50 -14.58 -8.81
C ALA A 386 -6.82 -13.65 -9.83
N ALA A 387 -6.28 -12.51 -9.39
CA ALA A 387 -5.55 -11.58 -10.23
C ALA A 387 -4.26 -12.22 -10.77
N ASP A 388 -3.41 -12.83 -9.93
CA ASP A 388 -2.15 -13.45 -10.38
C ASP A 388 -2.36 -14.70 -11.27
N ALA A 389 -3.53 -15.33 -11.15
CA ALA A 389 -3.94 -16.43 -12.03
C ALA A 389 -4.42 -15.94 -13.39
N ALA A 390 -4.68 -14.64 -13.57
CA ALA A 390 -5.04 -14.09 -14.87
C ALA A 390 -3.92 -14.35 -15.89
N ARG A 391 -4.34 -14.57 -17.12
CA ARG A 391 -3.46 -14.81 -18.25
C ARG A 391 -3.95 -13.95 -19.39
N ARG A 392 -3.01 -13.21 -19.99
CA ARG A 392 -3.29 -12.41 -21.17
C ARG A 392 -3.85 -13.29 -22.27
N GLN A 393 -5.03 -12.92 -22.75
CA GLN A 393 -5.69 -13.53 -23.89
C GLN A 393 -5.44 -12.63 -25.10
N VAL A 394 -5.28 -13.22 -26.27
CA VAL A 394 -5.35 -12.47 -27.53
C VAL A 394 -6.84 -12.32 -27.82
N VAL A 395 -7.37 -11.12 -27.58
CA VAL A 395 -8.81 -10.79 -27.68
C VAL A 395 -9.06 -9.93 -28.90
#